data_AF-A0AAD2D7X0-F1
#
_entry.id   AF-A0AAD2D7X0-F1
#
_cell.length_a   1.000
_cell.length_b   1.000
_cell.length_c   1.000
_cell.angle_alpha   90.00
_cell.angle_beta   90.00
_cell.angle_gamma   90.00
#
_symmetry.space_group_name_H-M   'P 1'
#
loop_
_entity.id
_entity.type
_entity.pdbx_description
1 polymer ?
#
loop_
_entity_poly.entity_id
_entity_poly.type
_entity_poly.pdbx_seq_one_letter_code
_entity_poly.pdbx_strand_id
1 'polypeptide(L)'
;MTLLAVALAIADKVTELEEKDFVNGRVLNKNAHVKGKWFIKFYVPWCPHCQRLAPEWEEMAGEIDEEVNVGAVNCSDHDDLSTFYGVYSYPTIYYIDDSLGMVKYQGMRSAEDLSDYINNQDYLREDSSKIKDIEKFREISTLEKFKGMFGLD
;
A
#
# COMPACT_ATOMS: atom_id res chain seq x y z
N MET A 1 16.43 1.59 -29.93
CA MET A 1 16.44 2.65 -28.89
C MET A 1 15.11 2.65 -28.12
N THR A 2 14.60 1.49 -27.72
CA THR A 2 13.18 1.34 -27.30
C THR A 2 12.98 0.64 -25.95
N LEU A 3 14.00 0.02 -25.37
CA LEU A 3 13.90 -0.59 -24.04
C LEU A 3 13.98 0.44 -22.91
N LEU A 4 14.78 1.50 -23.06
CA LEU A 4 14.98 2.50 -22.02
C LEU A 4 13.74 3.40 -21.82
N ALA A 5 12.97 3.67 -22.88
CA ALA A 5 11.77 4.51 -22.81
C ALA A 5 10.57 3.79 -22.19
N VAL A 6 10.46 2.46 -22.39
CA VAL A 6 9.38 1.65 -21.77
C VAL A 6 9.65 1.47 -20.28
N ALA A 7 10.89 1.20 -19.87
CA ALA A 7 11.25 1.12 -18.45
C ALA A 7 11.03 2.45 -17.70
N LEU A 8 11.21 3.60 -18.37
CA LEU A 8 11.00 4.91 -17.77
C LEU A 8 9.50 5.22 -17.51
N ALA A 9 8.59 4.74 -18.37
CA ALA A 9 7.16 4.97 -18.23
C ALA A 9 6.50 4.10 -17.15
N ILE A 10 7.04 2.91 -16.87
CA ILE A 10 6.51 1.99 -15.85
C ILE A 10 6.84 2.49 -14.43
N ALA A 11 8.01 3.11 -14.24
CA ALA A 11 8.41 3.71 -12.97
C ALA A 11 7.53 4.91 -12.56
N ASP A 12 6.84 5.57 -13.50
CA ASP A 12 5.97 6.74 -13.22
C ASP A 12 4.62 6.34 -12.57
N LYS A 13 4.21 5.07 -12.62
CA LYS A 13 2.90 4.63 -12.10
C LYS A 13 2.93 4.18 -10.63
N VAL A 14 4.10 3.90 -10.06
CA VAL A 14 4.27 3.59 -8.63
C VAL A 14 4.73 4.83 -7.89
N THR A 15 3.94 5.28 -6.92
CA THR A 15 4.32 6.39 -6.06
C THR A 15 5.10 5.88 -4.84
N GLU A 16 6.33 6.34 -4.64
CA GLU A 16 7.03 6.15 -3.37
C GLU A 16 6.42 7.07 -2.31
N LEU A 17 6.00 6.49 -1.19
CA LEU A 17 5.28 7.15 -0.11
C LEU A 17 6.14 7.19 1.14
N GLU A 18 6.22 8.38 1.74
CA GLU A 18 6.93 8.65 2.99
C GLU A 18 5.94 9.12 4.06
N GLU A 19 6.40 9.26 5.31
CA GLU A 19 5.56 9.73 6.43
C GLU A 19 4.76 11.01 6.14
N LYS A 20 5.35 11.98 5.43
CA LYS A 20 4.69 13.25 5.04
C LYS A 20 3.48 13.05 4.13
N ASP A 21 3.45 11.93 3.40
CA ASP A 21 2.38 11.57 2.49
C ASP A 21 1.29 10.80 3.25
N PHE A 22 1.38 10.69 4.58
CA PHE A 22 0.33 10.14 5.43
C PHE A 22 -0.14 11.18 6.44
N VAL A 23 -1.45 11.45 6.49
CA VAL A 23 -2.09 12.16 7.60
C VAL A 23 -3.18 11.29 8.17
N ASN A 24 -3.13 11.13 9.48
CA ASN A 24 -4.16 10.41 10.20
C ASN A 24 -4.34 8.95 9.72
N GLY A 25 -3.26 8.29 9.32
CA GLY A 25 -3.27 6.93 8.76
C GLY A 25 -3.85 6.83 7.35
N ARG A 26 -4.00 7.96 6.64
CA ARG A 26 -4.49 8.03 5.26
C ARG A 26 -3.43 8.65 4.36
N VAL A 27 -3.32 8.18 3.12
CA VAL A 27 -2.40 8.74 2.13
C VAL A 27 -2.89 10.12 1.66
N LEU A 28 -2.08 11.17 1.87
CA LEU A 28 -2.17 12.49 1.26
C LEU A 28 -1.24 12.55 0.05
N ASN A 29 -1.78 12.48 -1.15
CA ASN A 29 -1.03 12.97 -2.31
C ASN A 29 -1.09 14.51 -2.33
N LYS A 30 0.04 15.17 -2.61
CA LYS A 30 0.23 16.63 -2.67
C LYS A 30 -0.81 17.40 -3.52
N ASN A 31 -1.58 16.72 -4.37
CA ASN A 31 -2.62 17.31 -5.22
C ASN A 31 -4.08 17.04 -4.77
N ALA A 32 -4.32 16.26 -3.71
CA ALA A 32 -5.68 15.98 -3.27
C ALA A 32 -5.73 15.67 -1.76
N HIS A 33 -6.53 16.45 -1.03
CA HIS A 33 -7.09 16.01 0.23
C HIS A 33 -7.74 14.62 -0.01
N VAL A 34 -7.18 13.57 0.62
CA VAL A 34 -7.56 12.15 0.57
C VAL A 34 -8.87 11.87 -0.19
N LYS A 35 -8.75 11.45 -1.46
CA LYS A 35 -9.81 10.75 -2.19
C LYS A 35 -9.15 9.76 -3.15
N GLY A 36 -9.45 8.48 -3.00
CA GLY A 36 -9.00 7.45 -3.95
C GLY A 36 -8.61 6.15 -3.27
N LYS A 37 -8.73 5.06 -4.03
CA LYS A 37 -8.30 3.72 -3.64
C LYS A 37 -6.79 3.62 -3.80
N TRP A 38 -6.12 2.94 -2.87
CA TRP A 38 -4.67 2.72 -2.89
C TRP A 38 -4.35 1.25 -2.73
N PHE A 39 -3.35 0.80 -3.49
CA PHE A 39 -2.72 -0.49 -3.29
C PHE A 39 -1.25 -0.27 -2.98
N ILE A 40 -0.82 -0.63 -1.76
CA ILE A 40 0.48 -0.22 -1.21
C ILE A 40 1.28 -1.45 -0.81
N LYS A 41 2.52 -1.54 -1.30
CA LYS A 41 3.52 -2.49 -0.76
C LYS A 41 4.40 -1.81 0.28
N PHE A 42 4.56 -2.47 1.42
CA PHE A 42 5.54 -2.13 2.44
C PHE A 42 6.72 -3.09 2.29
N TYR A 43 7.91 -2.55 2.08
CA TYR A 43 9.09 -3.33 1.70
C TYR A 43 10.37 -2.82 2.34
N VAL A 44 11.43 -3.61 2.24
CA VAL A 44 12.81 -3.18 2.52
C VAL A 44 13.72 -3.63 1.38
N PRO A 45 14.73 -2.82 0.96
CA PRO A 45 15.46 -3.04 -0.29
C PRO A 45 16.36 -4.29 -0.28
N TRP A 46 16.78 -4.72 0.90
CA TRP A 46 17.65 -5.88 1.09
C TRP A 46 16.90 -7.20 1.25
N CYS A 47 15.56 -7.19 1.30
CA CYS A 47 14.77 -8.41 1.47
C CYS A 47 14.58 -9.17 0.14
N PRO A 48 15.01 -10.45 0.04
CA PRO A 48 14.88 -11.21 -1.21
C PRO A 48 13.43 -11.39 -1.69
N HIS A 49 12.46 -11.48 -0.78
CA HIS A 49 11.05 -11.57 -1.15
C HIS A 49 10.51 -10.24 -1.71
N CYS A 50 11.05 -9.11 -1.24
CA CYS A 50 10.69 -7.79 -1.77
C CYS A 50 11.26 -7.60 -3.17
N GLN A 51 12.53 -8.00 -3.36
CA GLN A 51 13.20 -7.92 -4.67
C GLN A 51 12.48 -8.75 -5.73
N ARG A 52 11.94 -9.92 -5.37
CA ARG A 52 11.12 -10.74 -6.29
C ARG A 52 9.76 -10.12 -6.61
N LEU A 53 9.13 -9.43 -5.64
CA LEU A 53 7.85 -8.75 -5.86
C LEU A 53 8.00 -7.46 -6.68
N ALA A 54 9.15 -6.79 -6.61
CA ALA A 54 9.37 -5.51 -7.26
C ALA A 54 8.98 -5.46 -8.75
N PRO A 55 9.45 -6.39 -9.62
CA PRO A 55 9.06 -6.38 -11.03
C PRO A 55 7.56 -6.64 -11.24
N GLU A 56 6.96 -7.59 -10.53
CA GLU A 56 5.52 -7.91 -10.62
C GLU A 56 4.65 -6.72 -10.20
N TRP A 57 5.12 -5.95 -9.21
CA TRP A 57 4.44 -4.77 -8.72
C TRP A 57 4.46 -3.61 -9.71
N GLU A 58 5.60 -3.41 -10.37
CA GLU A 58 5.76 -2.40 -11.43
C GLU A 58 4.95 -2.77 -12.66
N GLU A 59 4.94 -4.04 -13.05
CA GLU A 59 4.14 -4.56 -14.16
C GLU A 59 2.64 -4.38 -13.89
N MET A 60 2.13 -4.82 -12.74
CA MET A 60 0.75 -4.61 -12.33
C MET A 60 0.36 -3.12 -12.34
N ALA A 61 1.24 -2.23 -11.87
CA ALA A 61 0.96 -0.79 -11.88
C ALA A 61 0.78 -0.21 -13.29
N GLY A 62 1.33 -0.86 -14.31
CA GLY A 62 1.11 -0.51 -15.71
C GLY A 62 -0.19 -1.05 -16.31
N GLU A 63 -0.81 -2.04 -15.68
CA GLU A 63 -1.98 -2.76 -16.20
C GLU A 63 -3.31 -2.35 -15.56
N ILE A 64 -3.28 -1.82 -14.33
CA ILE A 64 -4.49 -1.53 -13.57
C ILE A 64 -5.17 -0.21 -13.96
N ASP A 65 -6.47 -0.13 -13.71
CA ASP A 65 -7.28 1.07 -13.94
C ASP A 65 -6.77 2.26 -13.09
N GLU A 66 -6.87 3.48 -13.63
CA GLU A 66 -6.47 4.72 -12.97
C GLU A 66 -7.33 5.08 -11.74
N GLU A 67 -8.42 4.32 -11.49
CA GLU A 67 -9.21 4.42 -10.25
C GLU A 67 -8.43 4.02 -8.98
N VAL A 68 -7.37 3.21 -9.10
CA VAL A 68 -6.56 2.73 -7.98
C VAL A 68 -5.12 3.20 -8.12
N ASN A 69 -4.65 3.92 -7.12
CA ASN A 69 -3.26 4.38 -7.07
C ASN A 69 -2.35 3.27 -6.55
N VAL A 70 -1.16 3.12 -7.12
CA VAL A 70 -0.15 2.17 -6.64
C VAL A 70 0.92 2.89 -5.83
N GLY A 71 1.14 2.43 -4.61
CA GLY A 71 2.11 2.97 -3.68
C GLY A 71 3.19 1.97 -3.27
N ALA A 72 4.34 2.48 -2.86
CA ALA A 72 5.40 1.72 -2.20
C ALA A 72 5.92 2.50 -0.99
N VAL A 73 6.24 1.80 0.09
CA VAL A 73 6.82 2.37 1.31
C VAL A 73 8.08 1.59 1.67
N ASN A 74 9.24 2.24 1.56
CA ASN A 74 10.48 1.71 2.11
C ASN A 74 10.52 1.83 3.64
N CYS A 75 10.41 0.69 4.30
CA CYS A 75 10.34 0.57 5.74
C CYS A 75 11.73 0.60 6.43
N SER A 76 12.83 0.57 5.66
CA SER A 76 14.18 0.71 6.26
C SER A 76 14.45 2.13 6.75
N ASP A 77 13.81 3.11 6.11
CA ASP A 77 13.96 4.53 6.45
C ASP A 77 12.80 5.05 7.32
N HIS A 78 11.73 4.25 7.48
CA HIS A 78 10.44 4.65 8.10
C HIS A 78 9.86 3.54 9.01
N ASP A 79 10.56 3.16 10.08
CA ASP A 79 10.14 2.08 10.99
C ASP A 79 8.85 2.42 11.77
N ASP A 80 8.69 3.69 12.17
CA ASP A 80 7.50 4.20 12.87
C ASP A 80 6.23 4.05 12.01
N LEU A 81 6.34 4.38 10.72
CA LEU A 81 5.24 4.25 9.77
C LEU A 81 4.86 2.77 9.57
N SER A 82 5.87 1.91 9.44
CA SER A 82 5.66 0.46 9.29
C SER A 82 4.94 -0.13 10.49
N THR A 83 5.37 0.24 11.69
CA THR A 83 4.75 -0.17 12.95
C THR A 83 3.32 0.35 13.06
N PHE A 84 3.07 1.61 12.68
CA PHE A 84 1.73 2.20 12.64
C PHE A 84 0.75 1.39 11.78
N TYR A 85 1.22 0.93 10.61
CA TYR A 85 0.44 0.08 9.71
C TYR A 85 0.42 -1.41 10.13
N GLY A 86 1.05 -1.78 11.24
CA GLY A 86 1.13 -3.16 11.73
C GLY A 86 1.98 -4.07 10.82
N VAL A 87 2.97 -3.51 10.14
CA VAL A 87 3.88 -4.23 9.26
C VAL A 87 5.05 -4.79 10.06
N TYR A 88 5.02 -6.09 10.31
CA TYR A 88 6.08 -6.82 11.02
C TYR A 88 6.82 -7.83 10.13
N SER A 89 6.46 -7.92 8.84
CA SER A 89 7.09 -8.80 7.87
C SER A 89 7.03 -8.22 6.46
N TYR A 90 8.03 -8.55 5.65
CA TYR A 90 8.20 -7.95 4.33
C TYR A 90 8.22 -9.00 3.20
N PRO A 91 7.61 -8.69 2.03
CA PRO A 91 6.73 -7.53 1.83
C PRO A 91 5.35 -7.79 2.44
N THR A 92 4.72 -6.73 2.92
CA THR A 92 3.31 -6.71 3.29
C THR A 92 2.56 -5.80 2.33
N ILE A 93 1.40 -6.24 1.85
CA ILE A 93 0.61 -5.50 0.87
C ILE A 93 -0.76 -5.16 1.49
N TYR A 94 -1.20 -3.92 1.31
CA TYR A 94 -2.51 -3.46 1.75
C TYR A 94 -3.27 -2.78 0.61
N TYR A 95 -4.57 -3.05 0.54
CA TYR A 95 -5.53 -2.24 -0.18
C TYR A 95 -6.22 -1.28 0.81
N ILE A 96 -6.30 -0.01 0.46
CA ILE A 96 -6.86 1.05 1.29
C ILE A 96 -7.93 1.79 0.50
N ASP A 97 -9.15 1.81 1.03
CA ASP A 97 -10.33 2.47 0.46
C ASP A 97 -11.11 3.14 1.59
N ASP A 98 -11.63 4.36 1.36
CA ASP A 98 -12.42 5.08 2.35
C ASP A 98 -13.68 4.32 2.83
N SER A 99 -14.24 3.49 1.94
CA SER A 99 -15.46 2.70 2.19
C SER A 99 -15.18 1.35 2.85
N LEU A 100 -14.03 0.72 2.54
CA LEU A 100 -13.67 -0.62 3.04
C LEU A 100 -12.63 -0.58 4.18
N GLY A 101 -12.00 0.57 4.41
CA GLY A 101 -10.87 0.69 5.32
C GLY A 101 -9.59 0.12 4.71
N MET A 102 -8.80 -0.56 5.54
CA MET A 102 -7.55 -1.19 5.12
C MET A 102 -7.70 -2.71 5.13
N VAL A 103 -7.42 -3.35 3.99
CA VAL A 103 -7.51 -4.79 3.78
C VAL A 103 -6.13 -5.33 3.45
N LYS A 104 -5.68 -6.36 4.20
CA LYS A 104 -4.39 -7.02 3.94
C LYS A 104 -4.53 -7.99 2.79
N TYR A 105 -3.70 -7.84 1.76
CA TYR A 105 -3.62 -8.80 0.67
C TYR A 105 -2.82 -10.04 1.08
N GLN A 106 -3.40 -11.22 0.85
CA GLN A 106 -2.80 -12.52 1.19
C GLN A 106 -2.69 -13.48 0.00
N GLY A 107 -3.03 -13.03 -1.20
CA GLY A 107 -3.00 -13.84 -2.41
C GLY A 107 -1.60 -14.04 -3.02
N MET A 108 -1.61 -14.59 -4.23
CA MET A 108 -0.43 -14.82 -5.05
C MET A 108 0.17 -13.49 -5.53
N ARG A 109 1.45 -13.47 -5.90
CA ARG A 109 2.20 -12.20 -6.09
C ARG A 109 2.68 -11.99 -7.51
N SER A 110 2.04 -12.64 -8.49
CA SER A 110 2.26 -12.32 -9.90
C SER A 110 1.53 -11.03 -10.26
N ALA A 111 1.97 -10.34 -11.31
CA ALA A 111 1.29 -9.16 -11.83
C ALA A 111 -0.17 -9.47 -12.15
N GLU A 112 -0.45 -10.62 -12.79
CA GLU A 112 -1.80 -11.11 -13.12
C GLU A 112 -2.68 -11.24 -11.87
N ASP A 113 -2.22 -11.95 -10.84
CA ASP A 113 -2.99 -12.15 -9.59
C ASP A 113 -3.25 -10.85 -8.83
N LEU A 114 -2.31 -9.90 -8.90
CA LEU A 114 -2.43 -8.59 -8.25
C LEU A 114 -3.42 -7.69 -9.02
N SER A 115 -3.32 -7.67 -10.35
CA SER A 115 -4.24 -6.94 -11.24
C SER A 115 -5.67 -7.48 -11.08
N ASP A 116 -5.84 -8.80 -11.08
CA ASP A 116 -7.14 -9.46 -10.89
C ASP A 116 -7.80 -9.11 -9.55
N TYR A 117 -7.00 -9.07 -8.48
CA TYR A 117 -7.50 -8.69 -7.15
C TYR A 117 -8.07 -7.27 -7.12
N ILE A 118 -7.38 -6.32 -7.74
CA ILE A 118 -7.78 -4.91 -7.75
C ILE A 118 -9.01 -4.69 -8.63
N ASN A 119 -9.06 -5.37 -9.78
CA ASN A 119 -10.13 -5.24 -10.75
C ASN A 119 -11.42 -5.96 -10.32
N ASN A 120 -11.35 -6.90 -9.37
CA ASN A 120 -12.51 -7.65 -8.91
C ASN A 120 -12.97 -7.23 -7.50
N GLN A 121 -14.07 -6.49 -7.46
CA GLN A 121 -14.67 -5.94 -6.24
C GLN A 121 -15.17 -7.00 -5.25
N ASP A 122 -15.40 -8.25 -5.68
CA ASP A 122 -15.90 -9.32 -4.80
C ASP A 122 -14.81 -9.81 -3.84
N TYR A 123 -13.53 -9.85 -4.26
CA TYR A 123 -12.41 -10.19 -3.37
C TYR A 123 -12.27 -9.17 -2.24
N LEU A 124 -12.37 -7.89 -2.58
CA LEU A 124 -12.27 -6.79 -1.62
C LEU A 124 -13.41 -6.82 -0.59
N ARG A 125 -14.63 -7.18 -1.02
CA ARG A 125 -15.80 -7.34 -0.14
C ARG A 125 -15.69 -8.54 0.79
N GLU A 126 -15.22 -9.67 0.29
CA GLU A 126 -15.05 -10.87 1.11
C GLU A 126 -13.98 -10.64 2.19
N ASP A 127 -12.83 -10.09 1.82
CA ASP A 127 -11.73 -9.88 2.75
C ASP A 127 -12.03 -8.76 3.76
N SER A 128 -12.69 -7.67 3.34
CA SER A 128 -13.13 -6.63 4.27
C SER A 128 -14.16 -7.15 5.28
N SER A 129 -15.03 -8.08 4.90
CA SER A 129 -16.01 -8.70 5.82
C SER A 129 -15.38 -9.56 6.92
N LYS A 130 -14.15 -10.06 6.70
CA LYS A 130 -13.37 -10.82 7.69
C LYS A 130 -12.64 -9.90 8.68
N ILE A 131 -12.50 -8.62 8.37
CA ILE A 131 -11.90 -7.62 9.25
C ILE A 131 -12.98 -7.09 10.20
N LYS A 132 -13.01 -7.64 11.41
CA LYS A 132 -13.96 -7.24 12.47
C LYS A 132 -13.76 -5.82 13.01
N ASP A 133 -12.63 -5.18 12.68
CA ASP A 133 -12.15 -3.96 13.35
C ASP A 133 -11.90 -2.78 12.37
N ILE A 134 -12.73 -2.63 11.33
CA ILE A 134 -12.69 -1.43 10.45
C ILE A 134 -12.81 -0.14 11.27
N GLU A 135 -13.55 -0.15 12.38
CA GLU A 135 -13.67 1.01 13.28
C GLU A 135 -12.38 1.35 14.02
N LYS A 136 -11.57 0.35 14.38
CA LYS A 136 -10.32 0.55 15.11
C LYS A 136 -9.29 1.31 14.27
N PHE A 137 -9.25 1.04 12.96
CA PHE A 137 -8.39 1.79 12.03
C PHE A 137 -8.85 3.25 11.84
N ARG A 138 -10.16 3.51 11.93
CA ARG A 138 -10.71 4.89 11.90
C ARG A 138 -10.36 5.68 13.17
N GLU A 139 -10.22 5.03 14.32
CA GLU A 139 -9.82 5.67 15.58
C GLU A 139 -8.31 5.86 15.74
N ILE A 140 -7.47 4.98 15.17
CA ILE A 140 -5.98 5.06 15.17
C ILE A 140 -5.47 6.17 14.23
N SER A 141 -6.32 7.11 13.84
CA SER A 141 -6.09 8.12 12.83
C SER A 141 -5.15 9.25 13.27
N THR A 142 -4.11 9.01 14.06
CA THR A 142 -3.01 9.96 14.29
C THR A 142 -1.78 9.18 14.75
N LEU A 143 -0.63 9.37 14.08
CA LEU A 143 0.66 8.82 14.50
C LEU A 143 0.96 9.15 15.97
N GLU A 144 0.55 10.33 16.45
CA GLU A 144 0.68 10.73 17.86
C GLU A 144 -0.14 9.86 18.82
N LYS A 145 -1.39 9.50 18.45
CA LYS A 145 -2.22 8.60 19.28
C LYS A 145 -1.67 7.17 19.27
N PHE A 146 -1.11 6.73 18.15
CA PHE A 146 -0.47 5.43 18.05
C PHE A 146 0.79 5.36 18.93
N LYS A 147 1.69 6.34 18.81
CA LYS A 147 2.89 6.47 19.67
C LYS A 147 2.54 6.52 21.16
N GLY A 148 1.53 7.31 21.53
CA GLY A 148 1.05 7.39 22.90
C GLY A 148 0.40 6.10 23.44
N MET A 149 -0.15 5.25 22.56
CA MET A 149 -0.74 3.96 22.96
C MET A 149 0.32 2.89 23.26
N PHE A 150 1.49 2.97 22.63
CA PHE A 150 2.60 2.03 22.81
C PHE A 150 3.74 2.56 23.70
N GLY A 151 3.63 3.77 24.25
CA GLY A 151 4.66 4.38 25.09
C GLY A 151 5.97 4.60 24.34
N LEU A 152 5.86 4.95 23.06
CA LEU A 152 6.97 5.30 22.18
C LEU A 152 7.08 6.82 22.14
N ASP A 153 7.57 7.41 23.23
CA ASP A 153 7.83 8.85 23.37
C ASP A 153 9.20 9.26 22.81
#